data_AF-A0A956PRZ3-F1
#
_entry.id   AF-A0A956PRZ3-F1
#
_cell.length_a   1.000
_cell.length_b   1.000
_cell.length_c   1.000
_cell.angle_alpha   90.00
_cell.angle_beta   90.00
_cell.angle_gamma   90.00
#
_symmetry.space_group_name_H-M   'P 1'
#
loop_
_entity.id
_entity.type
_entity.pdbx_description
1 polymer ?
#
loop_
_entity_poly.entity_id
_entity_poly.type
_entity_poly.pdbx_seq_one_letter_code
_entity_poly.pdbx_strand_id
1 'polypeptide(L)'
;EFVSTLRHYRGSWDDVNNAYVELPRSTEEILHPYRYLYLEDDSTSPDFASLPAKFGEWEKIKDDTGGEFLVRVVLEQYGVEDFYDAAEGWNGDRIRIYRHSKTGALGFYWVIRWDHPSEAKEFYNSLGSHLPFVVEQLQRESVLSLAFDEKQLAQLRKGWK
;
A
#
# COMPACT_ATOMS: atom_id res chain seq x y z
N GLU A 1 -9.67 17.56 8.06
CA GLU A 1 -9.40 18.12 6.73
C GLU A 1 -10.46 17.74 5.69
N PHE A 2 -10.76 16.45 5.50
CA PHE A 2 -11.74 15.98 4.51
C PHE A 2 -13.08 16.75 4.48
N VAL A 3 -13.86 16.70 5.57
CA VAL A 3 -15.17 17.40 5.64
C VAL A 3 -15.04 18.90 5.42
N SER A 4 -13.99 19.54 5.94
CA SER A 4 -13.78 20.98 5.73
C SER A 4 -13.47 21.31 4.27
N THR A 5 -12.73 20.46 3.56
CA THR A 5 -12.41 20.65 2.13
C THR A 5 -13.66 20.47 1.28
N LEU A 6 -14.45 19.42 1.50
CA LEU A 6 -15.73 19.21 0.79
C LEU A 6 -16.66 20.42 0.95
N ARG A 7 -16.82 20.90 2.19
CA ARG A 7 -17.65 22.07 2.49
C ARG A 7 -17.12 23.34 1.83
N HIS A 8 -15.81 23.54 1.77
CA HIS A 8 -15.21 24.76 1.22
C HIS A 8 -15.29 24.81 -0.32
N TYR A 9 -14.93 23.71 -1.00
CA TYR A 9 -14.71 23.72 -2.45
C TYR A 9 -15.97 23.46 -3.28
N ARG A 10 -16.98 22.78 -2.73
CA ARG A 10 -18.28 22.59 -3.39
C ARG A 10 -19.45 23.28 -2.68
N GLY A 11 -19.19 23.86 -1.50
CA GLY A 11 -19.97 24.98 -0.96
C GLY A 11 -21.26 24.59 -0.23
N SER A 12 -21.57 23.31 -0.06
CA SER A 12 -22.82 22.86 0.59
C SER A 12 -22.60 21.67 1.54
N TRP A 13 -23.56 21.43 2.43
CA TRP A 13 -23.61 20.18 3.20
C TRP A 13 -24.01 18.99 2.33
N ASP A 14 -24.56 19.23 1.14
CA ASP A 14 -24.99 18.17 0.24
C ASP A 14 -23.78 17.37 -0.26
N ASP A 15 -22.62 17.99 -0.48
CA ASP A 15 -21.40 17.27 -0.86
C ASP A 15 -20.85 16.38 0.27
N VAL A 16 -20.98 16.84 1.52
CA VAL A 16 -20.65 16.00 2.68
C VAL A 16 -21.61 14.82 2.78
N ASN A 17 -22.90 15.04 2.53
CA ASN A 17 -23.90 13.98 2.49
C ASN A 17 -23.64 13.01 1.33
N ASN A 18 -23.25 13.51 0.16
CA ASN A 18 -22.91 12.70 -1.00
C ASN A 18 -21.72 11.79 -0.72
N ALA A 19 -20.75 12.20 0.11
CA ALA A 19 -19.64 11.34 0.53
C ALA A 19 -20.06 10.13 1.40
N TYR A 20 -21.31 10.07 1.88
CA TYR A 20 -21.89 8.86 2.49
C TYR A 20 -22.58 7.95 1.47
N VAL A 21 -22.79 8.41 0.24
CA VAL A 21 -23.39 7.66 -0.88
C VAL A 21 -22.29 7.19 -1.83
N GLU A 22 -21.44 8.12 -2.26
CA GLU A 22 -20.25 7.91 -3.08
C GLU A 22 -19.03 7.89 -2.15
N LEU A 23 -18.81 6.75 -1.49
CA LEU A 23 -17.73 6.62 -0.52
C LEU A 23 -16.35 6.81 -1.19
N PRO A 24 -15.37 7.40 -0.47
CA PRO A 24 -13.98 7.35 -0.88
C PRO A 24 -13.53 5.91 -1.14
N ARG A 25 -12.79 5.72 -2.23
CA ARG A 25 -12.30 4.43 -2.73
C ARG A 25 -11.03 3.98 -2.02
N SER A 26 -10.26 4.91 -1.50
CA SER A 26 -9.00 4.67 -0.82
C SER A 26 -8.83 5.61 0.38
N THR A 27 -7.88 5.30 1.25
CA THR A 27 -7.49 6.23 2.31
C THR A 27 -6.83 7.49 1.77
N GLU A 28 -6.22 7.42 0.58
CA GLU A 28 -5.63 8.58 -0.09
C GLU A 28 -6.69 9.63 -0.40
N GLU A 29 -7.87 9.22 -0.86
CA GLU A 29 -8.98 10.15 -1.09
C GLU A 29 -9.48 10.83 0.20
N ILE A 30 -9.36 10.16 1.34
CA ILE A 30 -9.70 10.72 2.66
C ILE A 30 -8.61 11.70 3.12
N LEU A 31 -7.34 11.36 2.90
CA LEU A 31 -6.17 12.14 3.31
C LEU A 31 -5.93 13.34 2.37
N HIS A 32 -6.32 13.22 1.10
CA HIS A 32 -6.17 14.20 0.04
C HIS A 32 -7.53 14.47 -0.62
N PRO A 33 -8.43 15.25 0.00
CA PRO A 33 -9.83 15.33 -0.39
C PRO A 33 -10.05 15.92 -1.80
N TYR A 34 -9.06 16.62 -2.36
CA TYR A 34 -9.11 17.07 -3.75
C TYR A 34 -9.12 15.90 -4.74
N ARG A 35 -8.44 14.79 -4.43
CA ARG A 35 -8.48 13.59 -5.28
C ARG A 35 -9.90 13.04 -5.35
N TYR A 36 -10.57 12.91 -4.21
CA TYR A 36 -11.98 12.52 -4.13
C TYR A 36 -12.90 13.44 -4.95
N LEU A 37 -12.66 14.76 -4.88
CA LEU A 37 -13.52 15.75 -5.54
C LEU A 37 -13.28 15.89 -7.04
N TYR A 38 -12.06 15.66 -7.53
CA TYR A 38 -11.66 16.13 -8.86
C TYR A 38 -10.88 15.13 -9.69
N LEU A 39 -10.40 14.02 -9.11
CA LEU A 39 -9.65 13.01 -9.85
C LEU A 39 -10.50 11.75 -10.02
N GLU A 40 -10.75 11.39 -11.27
CA GLU A 40 -11.17 10.04 -11.64
C GLU A 40 -9.95 9.14 -11.62
N ASP A 41 -9.43 8.85 -10.42
CA ASP A 41 -8.23 8.01 -10.31
C ASP A 41 -8.58 6.53 -10.45
N ASP A 42 -8.03 5.86 -11.45
CA ASP A 42 -8.11 4.40 -11.57
C ASP A 42 -6.97 3.81 -10.75
N SER A 43 -7.27 3.38 -9.52
CA SER A 43 -6.26 2.76 -8.64
C SER A 43 -5.44 1.74 -9.43
N THR A 44 -4.12 1.91 -9.47
CA THR A 44 -3.23 1.02 -10.23
C THR A 44 -2.84 -0.23 -9.44
N SER A 45 -3.61 -0.61 -8.43
CA SER A 45 -3.34 -1.72 -7.51
C SER A 45 -2.77 -2.96 -8.21
N PRO A 46 -1.68 -3.56 -7.70
CA PRO A 46 -1.07 -4.74 -8.31
C PRO A 46 -2.03 -5.92 -8.43
N ASP A 47 -1.98 -6.62 -9.57
CA ASP A 47 -2.72 -7.85 -9.78
C ASP A 47 -1.94 -9.05 -9.21
N PHE A 48 -2.56 -9.75 -8.25
CA PHE A 48 -2.00 -10.92 -7.61
C PHE A 48 -2.62 -12.23 -8.12
N ALA A 49 -3.37 -12.22 -9.22
CA ALA A 49 -3.99 -13.42 -9.79
C ALA A 49 -2.96 -14.51 -10.16
N SER A 50 -1.78 -14.10 -10.66
CA SER A 50 -0.72 -15.03 -11.05
C SER A 50 0.20 -15.47 -9.89
N LEU A 51 0.10 -14.81 -8.72
CA LEU A 51 0.86 -15.22 -7.56
C LEU A 51 0.33 -16.57 -7.02
N PRO A 52 1.22 -17.49 -6.62
CA PRO A 52 0.81 -18.82 -6.20
C PRO A 52 0.04 -18.78 -4.88
N ALA A 53 -0.98 -19.63 -4.75
CA ALA A 53 -1.66 -19.86 -3.48
C ALA A 53 -0.80 -20.66 -2.48
N LYS A 54 0.24 -21.35 -2.95
CA LYS A 54 1.18 -22.10 -2.12
C LYS A 54 2.58 -22.08 -2.71
N PHE A 55 3.59 -21.84 -1.89
CA PHE A 55 5.01 -21.99 -2.26
C PHE A 55 5.81 -22.52 -1.07
N GLY A 56 6.59 -23.58 -1.28
CA GLY A 56 7.23 -24.30 -0.17
C GLY A 56 6.18 -24.74 0.86
N GLU A 57 6.40 -24.35 2.13
CA GLU A 57 5.50 -24.62 3.26
C GLU A 57 4.55 -23.45 3.56
N TRP A 58 4.48 -22.44 2.70
CA TRP A 58 3.63 -21.26 2.88
C TRP A 58 2.34 -21.40 2.08
N GLU A 59 1.21 -21.21 2.74
CA GLU A 59 -0.13 -21.28 2.15
C GLU A 59 -0.86 -19.95 2.30
N LYS A 60 -1.44 -19.46 1.20
CA LYS A 60 -2.18 -18.20 1.17
C LYS A 60 -3.38 -18.29 2.09
N ILE A 61 -3.57 -17.27 2.93
CA ILE A 61 -4.76 -17.14 3.78
C ILE A 61 -5.67 -16.00 3.37
N LYS A 62 -5.12 -14.88 2.87
CA LYS A 62 -5.90 -13.69 2.49
C LYS A 62 -5.12 -12.78 1.53
N ASP A 63 -5.87 -12.08 0.68
CA ASP A 63 -5.41 -10.86 0.01
C ASP A 63 -6.09 -9.64 0.64
N ASP A 64 -5.35 -8.54 0.75
CA ASP A 64 -5.81 -7.30 1.37
C ASP A 64 -5.19 -6.07 0.67
N THR A 65 -5.58 -4.88 1.12
CA THR A 65 -5.04 -3.59 0.67
C THR A 65 -4.72 -2.76 1.93
N GLY A 66 -3.59 -2.08 1.93
CA GLY A 66 -3.14 -1.24 3.05
C GLY A 66 -3.66 0.18 2.95
N GLY A 67 -3.67 0.73 1.73
CA GLY A 67 -3.91 2.16 1.53
C GLY A 67 -2.71 3.01 1.96
N GLU A 68 -2.66 4.26 1.50
CA GLU A 68 -1.68 5.24 1.96
C GLU A 68 -1.62 5.34 3.50
N PHE A 69 -2.76 5.16 4.18
CA PHE A 69 -2.81 5.21 5.64
C PHE A 69 -1.94 4.15 6.31
N LEU A 70 -1.98 2.89 5.84
CA LEU A 70 -1.13 1.85 6.43
C LEU A 70 0.35 2.10 6.14
N VAL A 71 0.67 2.66 4.96
CA VAL A 71 2.04 3.08 4.63
C VAL A 71 2.53 4.12 5.63
N ARG A 72 1.74 5.17 5.90
CA ARG A 72 2.04 6.19 6.92
C ARG A 72 2.25 5.59 8.32
N VAL A 73 1.35 4.69 8.74
CA VAL A 73 1.46 4.01 10.06
C VAL A 73 2.74 3.19 10.16
N VAL A 74 3.12 2.46 9.11
CA VAL A 74 4.38 1.69 9.11
C VAL A 74 5.58 2.63 9.22
N LEU A 75 5.63 3.68 8.42
CA LEU A 75 6.72 4.66 8.47
C LEU A 75 6.82 5.32 9.86
N GLU A 76 5.70 5.77 10.42
CA GLU A 76 5.63 6.36 11.76
C GLU A 76 6.11 5.38 12.84
N GLN A 77 5.65 4.13 12.81
CA GLN A 77 6.02 3.10 13.79
C GLN A 77 7.51 2.79 13.81
N TYR A 78 8.19 2.95 12.66
CA TYR A 78 9.63 2.72 12.53
C TYR A 78 10.45 4.02 12.60
N GLY A 79 9.85 5.12 13.05
CA GLY A 79 10.55 6.35 13.41
C GLY A 79 10.98 7.21 12.23
N VAL A 80 10.31 7.10 11.08
CA VAL A 80 10.49 8.03 9.98
C VAL A 80 9.86 9.37 10.36
N GLU A 81 10.66 10.43 10.46
CA GLU A 81 10.18 11.75 10.91
C GLU A 81 9.19 12.37 9.89
N ASP A 82 9.54 12.38 8.60
CA ASP A 82 8.72 12.94 7.52
C ASP A 82 7.81 11.89 6.86
N PHE A 83 7.16 11.04 7.67
CA PHE A 83 6.37 9.90 7.18
C PHE A 83 5.14 10.29 6.33
N TYR A 84 4.68 11.54 6.44
CA TYR A 84 3.62 12.08 5.58
C TYR A 84 4.09 12.20 4.14
N ASP A 85 5.22 12.88 3.94
CA ASP A 85 5.81 13.15 2.62
C ASP A 85 6.35 11.85 2.01
N ALA A 86 6.97 10.99 2.83
CA ALA A 86 7.46 9.68 2.38
C ALA A 86 6.35 8.70 1.94
N ALA A 87 5.09 8.97 2.29
CA ALA A 87 3.93 8.20 1.82
C ALA A 87 3.17 8.89 0.68
N GLU A 88 3.53 10.12 0.31
CA GLU A 88 2.89 10.86 -0.77
C GLU A 88 3.14 10.19 -2.12
N GLY A 89 2.16 10.27 -3.02
CA GLY A 89 2.22 9.63 -4.34
C GLY A 89 1.89 8.15 -4.34
N TRP A 90 1.43 7.59 -3.22
CA TRP A 90 0.82 6.25 -3.20
C TRP A 90 -0.31 6.17 -4.23
N ASN A 91 -0.34 5.14 -5.08
CA ASN A 91 -1.37 4.95 -6.12
C ASN A 91 -1.87 3.50 -6.18
N GLY A 92 -2.18 2.93 -5.02
CA GLY A 92 -2.68 1.57 -4.90
C GLY A 92 -1.65 0.59 -4.35
N ASP A 93 -2.16 -0.43 -3.69
CA ASP A 93 -1.33 -1.51 -3.16
C ASP A 93 -2.09 -2.84 -3.08
N ARG A 94 -1.32 -3.91 -2.90
CA ARG A 94 -1.87 -5.23 -2.60
C ARG A 94 -0.98 -5.97 -1.64
N ILE A 95 -1.61 -6.59 -0.63
CA ILE A 95 -0.97 -7.42 0.39
C ILE A 95 -1.46 -8.84 0.20
N ARG A 96 -0.54 -9.80 0.13
CA ARG A 96 -0.86 -11.23 0.23
C ARG A 96 -0.26 -11.79 1.50
N ILE A 97 -1.11 -12.37 2.32
CA ILE A 97 -0.73 -12.97 3.59
C ILE A 97 -0.67 -14.48 3.41
N TYR A 98 0.43 -15.07 3.87
CA TYR A 98 0.66 -16.51 3.92
C TYR A 98 0.80 -16.97 5.37
N ARG A 99 0.46 -18.23 5.60
CA ARG A 99 0.72 -18.95 6.84
C ARG A 99 1.64 -20.12 6.56
N HIS A 100 2.66 -20.30 7.38
CA HIS A 100 3.54 -21.45 7.31
C HIS A 100 2.80 -22.68 7.88
N SER A 101 2.69 -23.73 7.09
CA SER A 101 1.90 -24.95 7.37
C SER A 101 2.32 -25.64 8.69
N LYS A 102 3.62 -25.72 8.97
CA LYS A 102 4.18 -26.42 10.15
C LYS A 102 4.25 -25.56 11.41
N THR A 103 4.69 -24.31 11.32
CA THR A 103 4.94 -23.45 12.49
C THR A 103 3.78 -22.52 12.81
N GLY A 104 2.83 -22.33 11.88
CA GLY A 104 1.75 -21.36 12.01
C GLY A 104 2.17 -19.89 11.85
N ALA A 105 3.45 -19.63 11.61
CA ALA A 105 4.00 -18.27 11.42
C ALA A 105 3.31 -17.55 10.25
N LEU A 106 3.22 -16.23 10.35
CA LEU A 106 2.68 -15.37 9.30
C LEU A 106 3.82 -14.71 8.53
N GLY A 107 3.64 -14.60 7.22
CA GLY A 107 4.49 -13.83 6.33
C GLY A 107 3.62 -13.07 5.35
N PHE A 108 4.10 -11.93 4.88
CA PHE A 108 3.36 -11.13 3.91
C PHE A 108 4.24 -10.70 2.74
N TYR A 109 3.57 -10.49 1.62
CA TYR A 109 4.11 -9.91 0.41
C TYR A 109 3.25 -8.69 0.07
N TRP A 110 3.80 -7.50 0.26
CA TRP A 110 3.12 -6.23 0.06
C TRP A 110 3.79 -5.46 -1.06
N VAL A 111 3.04 -5.14 -2.10
CA VAL A 111 3.50 -4.32 -3.22
C VAL A 111 2.74 -3.02 -3.20
N ILE A 112 3.48 -1.92 -3.12
CA ILE A 112 2.98 -0.54 -3.14
C ILE A 112 3.33 0.05 -4.49
N ARG A 113 2.38 0.69 -5.16
CA ARG A 113 2.62 1.47 -6.38
C ARG A 113 2.68 2.95 -6.06
N TRP A 114 3.52 3.64 -6.82
CA TRP A 114 3.72 5.08 -6.71
C TRP A 114 3.41 5.76 -8.05
N ASP A 115 2.91 6.99 -7.99
CA ASP A 115 2.61 7.84 -9.15
C ASP A 115 3.89 8.08 -9.98
N HIS A 116 5.00 8.32 -9.30
CA HIS A 116 6.30 8.62 -9.90
C HIS A 116 7.46 7.80 -9.30
N PRO A 117 8.46 7.41 -10.11
CA PRO A 117 9.66 6.73 -9.61
C PRO A 117 10.44 7.44 -8.49
N SER A 118 10.32 8.76 -8.41
CA SER A 118 11.00 9.54 -7.36
C SER A 118 10.39 9.31 -5.98
N GLU A 119 9.07 9.21 -5.89
CA GLU A 119 8.33 8.97 -4.64
C GLU A 119 8.63 7.58 -4.12
N ALA A 120 8.67 6.59 -5.01
CA ALA A 120 9.06 5.23 -4.69
C ALA A 120 10.49 5.19 -4.09
N LYS A 121 11.40 5.98 -4.64
CA LYS A 121 12.77 6.13 -4.14
C LYS A 121 12.81 6.88 -2.81
N GLU A 122 12.00 7.91 -2.63
CA GLU A 122 11.88 8.68 -1.40
C GLU A 122 11.39 7.81 -0.25
N PHE A 123 10.30 7.07 -0.47
CA PHE A 123 9.82 6.04 0.44
C PHE A 123 10.94 5.08 0.82
N TYR A 124 11.63 4.47 -0.15
CA TYR A 124 12.72 3.54 0.12
C TYR A 124 13.87 4.17 0.94
N ASN A 125 14.22 5.42 0.67
CA ASN A 125 15.30 6.09 1.41
C ASN A 125 14.89 6.52 2.82
N SER A 126 13.59 6.75 3.04
CA SER A 126 13.03 7.07 4.37
C SER A 126 13.11 5.86 5.31
N LEU A 127 13.04 4.66 4.74
CA LEU A 127 13.14 3.40 5.47
C LEU A 127 14.57 3.21 6.02
N GLY A 128 14.72 3.30 7.33
CA GLY A 128 15.98 3.05 8.02
C GLY A 128 16.43 1.59 7.94
N SER A 129 17.69 1.32 8.30
CA SER A 129 18.31 -0.01 8.24
C SER A 129 17.81 -1.03 9.28
N HIS A 130 16.86 -0.65 10.14
CA HIS A 130 16.39 -1.46 11.27
C HIS A 130 15.05 -2.17 11.03
N LEU A 131 14.54 -2.13 9.80
CA LEU A 131 13.27 -2.77 9.49
C LEU A 131 13.37 -4.29 9.52
N PRO A 132 12.38 -4.99 10.08
CA PRO A 132 12.32 -6.45 10.01
C PRO A 132 11.89 -6.95 8.61
N PHE A 133 11.72 -6.05 7.64
CA PHE A 133 11.24 -6.34 6.31
C PHE A 133 12.40 -6.45 5.32
N VAL A 134 12.29 -7.39 4.38
CA VAL A 134 13.01 -7.29 3.12
C VAL A 134 12.27 -6.26 2.27
N VAL A 135 12.98 -5.20 1.90
CA VAL A 135 12.46 -4.11 1.07
C VAL A 135 13.18 -4.14 -0.27
N GLU A 136 12.43 -4.27 -1.36
CA GLU A 136 12.95 -4.14 -2.71
C GLU A 136 12.32 -2.96 -3.43
N GLN A 137 13.16 -2.17 -4.11
CA GLN A 137 12.72 -1.02 -4.89
C GLN A 137 12.77 -1.34 -6.39
N LEU A 138 11.63 -1.23 -7.06
CA LEU A 138 11.49 -1.30 -8.52
C LEU A 138 11.26 0.12 -9.08
N GLN A 139 11.06 0.25 -10.40
CA GLN A 139 10.92 1.59 -11.01
C GLN A 139 9.79 2.44 -10.40
N ARG A 140 8.59 1.88 -10.22
CA ARG A 140 7.42 2.57 -9.63
C ARG A 140 6.78 1.79 -8.49
N GLU A 141 7.43 0.73 -8.04
CA GLU A 141 6.86 -0.16 -7.04
C GLU A 141 7.86 -0.36 -5.92
N SER A 142 7.36 -0.40 -4.69
CA SER A 142 8.14 -0.82 -3.52
C SER A 142 7.54 -2.12 -3.01
N VAL A 143 8.39 -3.10 -2.76
CA VAL A 143 7.98 -4.41 -2.24
C VAL A 143 8.46 -4.54 -0.82
N LEU A 144 7.52 -4.65 0.12
CA LEU A 144 7.80 -4.98 1.52
C LEU A 144 7.42 -6.44 1.74
N SER A 145 8.32 -7.19 2.36
CA SER A 145 8.03 -8.58 2.73
C SER A 145 8.59 -8.94 4.10
N LEU A 146 7.84 -9.76 4.81
CA LEU A 146 8.21 -10.28 6.12
C LEU A 146 8.26 -11.80 6.08
N ALA A 147 9.25 -12.37 6.76
CA ALA A 147 9.48 -13.82 6.90
C ALA A 147 9.82 -14.57 5.59
N PHE A 148 10.11 -13.84 4.51
CA PHE A 148 10.57 -14.39 3.24
C PHE A 148 12.00 -13.94 2.96
N ASP A 149 12.88 -14.88 2.65
CA ASP A 149 14.20 -14.58 2.12
C ASP A 149 14.16 -14.31 0.60
N GLU A 150 15.27 -13.83 0.03
CA GLU A 150 15.37 -13.52 -1.41
C GLU A 150 15.03 -14.73 -2.30
N LYS A 151 15.36 -15.95 -1.87
CA LYS A 151 15.09 -17.18 -2.64
C LYS A 151 13.59 -17.50 -2.63
N GLN A 152 12.93 -17.32 -1.49
CA GLN A 152 11.48 -17.48 -1.33
C GLN A 152 10.72 -16.41 -2.12
N LEU A 153 11.20 -15.16 -2.13
CA LEU A 153 10.63 -14.09 -2.95
C LEU A 153 10.77 -14.40 -4.44
N ALA A 154 11.94 -14.86 -4.90
CA ALA A 154 12.14 -15.29 -6.28
C ALA A 154 11.22 -16.46 -6.68
N GLN A 155 10.96 -17.39 -5.75
CA GLN A 155 10.01 -18.48 -5.98
C GLN A 155 8.57 -17.98 -6.08
N LEU A 156 8.15 -17.09 -5.16
CA LEU A 156 6.81 -16.49 -5.15
C LEU A 156 6.53 -15.72 -6.45
N ARG A 157 7.53 -15.02 -6.98
CA ARG A 157 7.41 -14.20 -8.19
C ARG A 157 7.60 -14.96 -9.50
N LYS A 158 7.83 -16.29 -9.48
CA LYS A 158 8.16 -17.05 -10.71
C LYS A 158 7.07 -17.00 -11.82
N GLY A 159 5.88 -16.48 -11.52
CA GLY A 159 4.80 -16.19 -12.49
C GLY A 159 4.27 -14.75 -12.48
N TRP A 160 4.90 -13.83 -11.74
CA TRP A 160 4.47 -12.45 -11.58
C TRP A 160 5.51 -11.53 -12.25
N LYS A 161 5.11 -10.87 -13.34
CA LYS A 161 5.88 -9.88 -14.08
C LYS A 161 5.03 -8.64 -14.26
#